data_AF-A0A967TVU8-F1
#
_entry.id   AF-A0A967TVU8-F1
#
_cell.length_a   1.000
_cell.length_b   1.000
_cell.length_c   1.000
_cell.angle_alpha   90.00
_cell.angle_beta   90.00
_cell.angle_gamma   90.00
#
_symmetry.space_group_name_H-M   'P 1'
#
loop_
_entity.id
_entity.type
_entity.pdbx_description
1 polymer ?
#
loop_
_entity_poly.entity_id
_entity_poly.type
_entity_poly.pdbx_seq_one_letter_code
_entity_poly.pdbx_strand_id
1 'polypeptide(L)'
;RLGIEVTLVDQCDPENFRRAIRENTKLIYGETLSNPMVNVFPFEEVAKIAQEYHLPLVIDNTLATPYLCRPFEWGANIVTHSTTKYIGGHG
;
A
#
# COMPACT_ATOMS: atom_id res chain seq x y z
N ARG A 1 -18.82 3.94 -13.87
CA ARG A 1 -17.47 3.53 -13.41
C ARG A 1 -17.47 2.02 -13.23
N LEU A 2 -16.30 1.36 -13.29
CA LEU A 2 -16.12 -0.10 -13.47
C LEU A 2 -16.74 -1.03 -12.39
N GLY A 3 -17.61 -0.54 -11.49
CA GLY A 3 -18.24 -1.34 -10.44
C GLY A 3 -17.32 -1.66 -9.26
N ILE A 4 -16.20 -0.96 -9.11
CA ILE A 4 -15.22 -1.17 -8.03
C ILE A 4 -15.47 -0.11 -6.94
N GLU A 5 -15.73 -0.58 -5.72
CA GLU A 5 -15.84 0.26 -4.52
C GLU A 5 -14.46 0.49 -3.89
N VAL A 6 -14.24 1.69 -3.35
CA VAL A 6 -13.00 2.07 -2.68
C VAL A 6 -13.35 2.77 -1.37
N THR A 7 -12.71 2.36 -0.27
CA THR A 7 -12.76 3.04 1.02
C THR A 7 -11.40 3.63 1.30
N LEU A 8 -11.33 4.96 1.48
CA LEU A 8 -10.10 5.64 1.89
C LEU A 8 -10.00 5.59 3.42
N VAL A 9 -8.81 5.31 3.93
CA VAL A 9 -8.53 5.17 5.36
C VAL A 9 -7.32 6.02 5.73
N ASP A 10 -7.34 6.58 6.94
CA ASP A 10 -6.17 7.26 7.49
C ASP A 10 -5.19 6.22 8.04
N GLN A 11 -3.99 6.18 7.47
CA GLN A 11 -2.93 5.26 7.87
C GLN A 11 -2.24 5.63 9.19
N CYS A 12 -2.51 6.81 9.76
CA CYS A 12 -1.98 7.19 11.08
C CYS A 12 -2.49 6.27 12.20
N ASP A 13 -3.65 5.64 12.00
CA ASP A 13 -4.17 4.56 12.83
C ASP A 13 -4.34 3.30 11.95
N PRO A 14 -3.41 2.32 12.01
CA PRO A 14 -3.47 1.09 11.22
C PRO A 14 -4.77 0.29 11.39
N GLU A 15 -5.44 0.43 12.53
CA GLU A 15 -6.69 -0.28 12.79
C GLU A 15 -7.86 0.23 11.92
N ASN A 16 -7.73 1.43 11.32
CA ASN A 16 -8.66 1.89 10.29
C ASN A 16 -8.77 0.92 9.11
N PHE A 17 -7.68 0.23 8.75
CA PHE A 17 -7.72 -0.77 7.69
C PHE A 17 -8.64 -1.92 8.08
N ARG A 18 -8.51 -2.45 9.31
CA ARG A 18 -9.39 -3.51 9.80
C ARG A 18 -10.85 -3.10 9.80
N ARG A 19 -11.14 -1.90 10.33
CA ARG A 19 -12.53 -1.37 10.41
C ARG A 19 -13.17 -1.15 9.04
N ALA A 20 -12.37 -0.92 8.00
CA ALA A 20 -12.86 -0.68 6.65
C ALA A 20 -13.06 -1.97 5.82
N ILE A 21 -12.57 -3.13 6.27
CA ILE A 21 -12.73 -4.40 5.55
C ILE A 21 -14.22 -4.81 5.54
N ARG A 22 -14.68 -5.23 4.37
CA ARG A 22 -16.02 -5.75 4.09
C ARG A 22 -15.92 -7.09 3.39
N GLU A 23 -17.03 -7.82 3.30
CA GLU A 23 -17.08 -9.12 2.61
C GLU A 23 -16.64 -9.04 1.12
N ASN A 24 -16.87 -7.89 0.47
CA ASN A 24 -16.48 -7.66 -0.92
C ASN A 24 -15.05 -7.10 -1.08
N THR A 25 -14.30 -6.83 0.00
CA THR A 25 -12.92 -6.34 -0.08
C THR A 25 -12.03 -7.40 -0.76
N LYS A 26 -11.22 -6.99 -1.73
CA LYS A 26 -10.34 -7.89 -2.50
C LYS A 26 -8.85 -7.62 -2.36
N LEU A 27 -8.45 -6.46 -1.84
CA LEU A 27 -7.06 -6.10 -1.59
C LEU A 27 -6.98 -4.90 -0.63
N ILE A 28 -5.80 -4.71 -0.06
CA ILE A 28 -5.39 -3.46 0.61
C ILE A 28 -4.34 -2.79 -0.28
N TYR A 29 -4.45 -1.48 -0.46
CA TYR A 29 -3.50 -0.68 -1.24
C TYR A 29 -2.89 0.41 -0.35
N GLY A 30 -1.57 0.58 -0.42
CA GLY A 30 -0.84 1.63 0.27
C GLY A 30 0.31 2.19 -0.56
N GLU A 31 0.84 3.34 -0.14
CA GLU A 31 2.06 3.93 -0.71
C GLU A 31 3.15 3.92 0.35
N THR A 32 4.36 3.46 0.01
CA THR A 32 5.50 3.38 0.96
C THR A 32 5.76 4.72 1.65
N LEU A 33 5.64 5.80 0.88
CA LEU A 33 5.63 7.19 1.33
C LEU A 33 4.44 7.86 0.66
N SER A 34 3.50 8.40 1.45
CA SER A 34 2.33 9.07 0.88
C SER A 34 2.72 10.34 0.12
N ASN A 35 2.00 10.65 -0.95
CA ASN A 35 2.20 11.88 -1.71
C ASN A 35 1.01 12.84 -1.51
N PRO A 36 1.20 14.09 -1.05
CA PRO A 36 2.46 14.82 -0.86
C PRO A 36 2.99 14.82 0.59
N MET A 37 2.31 14.17 1.53
CA MET A 37 2.58 14.33 2.96
C MET A 37 3.83 13.59 3.46
N VAL A 38 4.34 12.64 2.68
CA VAL A 38 5.52 11.82 2.99
C VAL A 38 5.38 11.02 4.29
N ASN A 39 4.15 10.59 4.59
CA ASN A 39 3.91 9.71 5.73
C ASN A 39 4.39 8.29 5.39
N VAL A 40 5.14 7.69 6.29
CA VAL A 40 5.59 6.29 6.17
C VAL A 40 4.41 5.36 6.33
N PHE A 41 4.31 4.35 5.47
CA PHE A 41 3.28 3.32 5.60
C PHE A 41 3.54 2.39 6.79
N PRO A 42 2.53 2.09 7.63
CA PRO A 42 2.65 1.15 8.74
C PRO A 42 2.64 -0.31 8.25
N PHE A 43 3.76 -0.75 7.70
CA PHE A 43 3.87 -2.04 7.02
C PHE A 43 3.52 -3.23 7.90
N GLU A 44 4.14 -3.36 9.06
CA GLU A 44 4.01 -4.57 9.89
C GLU A 44 2.58 -4.74 10.40
N GLU A 45 1.95 -3.65 10.84
CA GLU A 45 0.59 -3.64 11.35
C GLU A 45 -0.40 -3.98 10.24
N VAL A 46 -0.29 -3.31 9.08
CA VAL A 46 -1.23 -3.53 7.98
C VAL A 46 -1.01 -4.88 7.29
N ALA A 47 0.24 -5.36 7.21
CA ALA A 47 0.53 -6.70 6.70
C ALA A 47 -0.09 -7.79 7.59
N LYS A 48 -0.02 -7.65 8.92
CA LYS A 48 -0.70 -8.56 9.85
C LYS A 48 -2.22 -8.57 9.63
N ILE A 49 -2.84 -7.38 9.54
CA ILE A 49 -4.26 -7.26 9.23
C ILE A 49 -4.58 -7.92 7.89
N ALA A 50 -3.82 -7.64 6.83
CA ALA A 50 -4.02 -8.23 5.51
C ALA A 50 -3.98 -9.77 5.56
N GLN A 51 -3.01 -10.33 6.28
CA GLN A 51 -2.87 -11.78 6.46
C GLN A 51 -4.06 -12.40 7.21
N GLU A 52 -4.54 -11.76 8.28
CA GLU A 52 -5.68 -12.23 9.08
C GLU A 52 -6.97 -12.35 8.25
N TYR A 53 -7.17 -11.46 7.28
CA TYR A 53 -8.33 -11.49 6.37
C TYR A 53 -8.03 -12.15 5.02
N HIS A 54 -6.85 -12.74 4.85
CA HIS A 54 -6.39 -13.35 3.59
C HIS A 54 -6.49 -12.40 2.37
N LEU A 55 -6.21 -11.11 2.59
CA LEU A 55 -6.21 -10.08 1.57
C LEU A 55 -4.79 -9.82 1.07
N PRO A 56 -4.57 -9.66 -0.24
CA PRO A 56 -3.28 -9.22 -0.76
C PRO A 56 -3.02 -7.76 -0.38
N LEU A 57 -1.80 -7.48 0.09
CA LEU A 57 -1.28 -6.14 0.30
C LEU A 57 -0.51 -5.66 -0.94
N VAL A 58 -1.02 -4.61 -1.57
CA VAL A 58 -0.40 -3.94 -2.72
C VAL A 58 0.28 -2.66 -2.24
N ILE A 59 1.54 -2.48 -2.57
CA ILE A 59 2.32 -1.31 -2.18
C ILE A 59 2.86 -0.57 -3.41
N ASP A 60 2.49 0.69 -3.53
CA ASP A 60 3.18 1.63 -4.39
C ASP A 60 4.52 2.01 -3.76
N ASN A 61 5.60 1.67 -4.43
CA ASN A 61 6.96 1.96 -3.99
C ASN A 61 7.64 2.96 -4.93
N THR A 62 6.86 3.81 -5.61
CA THR A 62 7.37 4.81 -6.55
C THR A 62 8.36 5.76 -5.86
N LEU A 63 8.00 6.36 -4.73
CA LEU A 63 8.82 7.38 -4.06
C LEU A 63 10.10 6.80 -3.46
N ALA A 64 9.99 5.69 -2.72
CA ALA A 64 11.14 5.11 -2.04
C ALA A 64 12.04 4.31 -2.99
N THR A 65 11.53 3.85 -4.15
CA THR A 65 12.26 3.04 -5.14
C THR A 65 12.67 1.66 -4.59
N PRO A 66 12.98 0.67 -5.46
CA PRO A 66 13.45 -0.62 -4.97
C PRO A 66 14.85 -0.55 -4.32
N TYR A 67 15.57 0.56 -4.48
CA TYR A 67 16.90 0.74 -3.90
C TYR A 67 16.83 1.06 -2.40
N LEU A 68 15.86 1.87 -1.94
CA LEU A 68 15.76 2.27 -0.54
C LEU A 68 14.78 1.43 0.26
N CYS A 69 13.73 0.90 -0.37
CA CYS A 69 12.74 0.08 0.30
C CYS A 69 12.38 -1.14 -0.56
N ARG A 70 12.32 -2.31 0.08
CA ARG A 70 11.91 -3.58 -0.54
C ARG A 70 10.63 -4.09 0.14
N PRO A 71 9.43 -3.59 -0.21
CA PRO A 71 8.18 -3.90 0.51
C PRO A 71 7.84 -5.38 0.66
N PHE A 72 8.36 -6.24 -0.23
CA PHE A 72 8.22 -7.70 -0.08
C PHE A 72 8.79 -8.23 1.23
N GLU A 73 9.85 -7.61 1.76
CA GLU A 73 10.44 -7.94 3.07
C GLU A 73 9.54 -7.52 4.24
N TRP A 74 8.54 -6.68 3.98
CA TRP A 74 7.61 -6.10 4.95
C TRP A 74 6.17 -6.61 4.78
N GLY A 75 6.00 -7.72 4.04
CA GLY A 75 4.71 -8.41 3.91
C GLY A 75 3.85 -7.98 2.73
N ALA A 76 4.35 -7.13 1.82
CA ALA A 76 3.66 -6.85 0.57
C ALA A 76 3.57 -8.10 -0.33
N ASN A 77 2.47 -8.25 -1.06
CA ASN A 77 2.28 -9.31 -2.05
C ASN A 77 2.51 -8.82 -3.49
N ILE A 78 2.21 -7.55 -3.74
CA ILE A 78 2.39 -6.91 -5.05
C ILE A 78 3.05 -5.54 -4.81
N VAL A 79 4.07 -5.23 -5.60
CA VAL A 79 4.73 -3.91 -5.57
C VAL A 79 4.52 -3.24 -6.93
N THR A 80 4.04 -2.01 -6.90
CA THR A 80 3.87 -1.18 -8.09
C THR A 80 4.89 -0.04 -8.09
N HIS A 81 5.25 0.41 -9.29
CA HIS A 81 6.09 1.58 -9.49
C HIS A 81 5.61 2.36 -10.71
N SER A 82 5.60 3.68 -10.59
CA SER A 82 5.59 4.56 -11.75
C SER A 82 7.00 4.69 -12.30
N THR A 83 7.27 4.01 -13.41
CA THR A 83 8.59 4.01 -14.04
C THR A 83 8.95 5.34 -14.69
N THR A 84 7.99 6.25 -14.89
CA THR A 84 8.25 7.62 -15.36
C THR A 84 8.94 8.50 -14.32
N LYS A 85 9.07 8.03 -13.08
CA LYS A 85 9.65 8.78 -11.95
C LYS A 85 11.11 8.37 -11.73
N TYR A 86 11.50 8.01 -10.52
CA TYR A 86 12.88 7.73 -10.14
C TYR A 86 13.52 6.56 -10.90
N ILE A 87 12.74 5.55 -11.28
CA ILE A 87 13.27 4.42 -12.09
C ILE A 87 13.64 4.89 -13.49
N GLY A 88 12.78 5.70 -14.12
CA GLY A 88 13.04 6.29 -15.42
C GLY A 88 14.14 7.33 -15.32
N GLY A 89 14.08 8.22 -14.33
CA GLY A 89 15.15 9.13 -13.92
C GLY A 89 15.39 10.34 -14.82
N HIS A 90 14.76 10.42 -16.00
CA HIS A 90 15.10 11.38 -17.05
C HIS A 90 13.97 12.35 -17.44
N GLY A 91 12.85 12.35 -16.73
CA GLY A 91 11.63 13.10 -17.07
C GLY A 91 10.79 12.39 -18.13
#